data_AF-A0AA41X8M2-F1
#
_entry.id   AF-A0AA41X8M2-F1
#
_cell.length_a   1.000
_cell.length_b   1.000
_cell.length_c   1.000
_cell.angle_alpha   90.00
_cell.angle_beta   90.00
_cell.angle_gamma   90.00
#
_symmetry.space_group_name_H-M   'P 1'
#
loop_
_entity.id
_entity.type
_entity.pdbx_description
1 polymer ?
#
loop_
_entity_poly.entity_id
_entity_poly.type
_entity_poly.pdbx_seq_one_letter_code
_entity_poly.pdbx_strand_id
1 'polypeptide(L)'
;MKLKKKYKYVTVEGIDNMYLDACLLLQVGKEQLVKALVDEKMVLLKAKLTPSKMKKLRKEDMIREVSRFAADSHSLHSWLTAFAEKAFEYIQDTHMDGEAAGSDEFFVRVEELLESGELPYFTYVAWLRMHEEHHERIKPVLEQFGQEYEADTGLRLPEDFGTVYEKEADELEEQIADAILMLSKLKEQVKKKSYKAQYEEEQQKRVQLETQLANLEREQKNLSESLKTKEQAAAKKDKEINQLKKSLETGAKQLDRSNKEAGQLSKEVGAMRPKLEALEQQNQQYEKELARAKAAKEQALRSQEERLLNQFRSEKSQALEARGQQLEELQLENEKLHKLLEEHQSLQRKLAETEDENAALQKQLAYYTESLKKQEESPKAAEAENPAAVQPPVQPAVSMPDSHEDDFDELELFISRIGRNDPKQV
;
A
#
# COMPACT_ATOMS: atom_id res chain seq x y z
N MET A 1 68.65 -17.56 39.62
CA MET A 1 68.89 -17.28 41.06
C MET A 1 70.38 -17.02 41.24
N LYS A 2 70.77 -15.99 42.02
CA LYS A 2 72.19 -15.73 42.35
C LYS A 2 72.74 -16.85 43.26
N LEU A 3 74.06 -17.02 43.27
CA LEU A 3 74.75 -18.18 43.85
C LEU A 3 74.22 -18.57 45.24
N LYS A 4 73.60 -19.75 45.34
CA LYS A 4 73.27 -20.39 46.61
C LYS A 4 74.58 -20.90 47.25
N LYS A 5 74.71 -20.73 48.57
CA LYS A 5 75.70 -21.43 49.40
C LYS A 5 75.60 -22.93 49.08
N LYS A 6 76.73 -23.58 48.80
CA LYS A 6 76.77 -25.02 48.49
C LYS A 6 76.97 -25.77 49.79
N TYR A 7 76.02 -26.62 50.16
CA TYR A 7 76.10 -27.40 51.39
C TYR A 7 76.67 -28.78 51.04
N LYS A 8 77.65 -29.23 51.83
CA LYS A 8 78.13 -30.61 51.80
C LYS A 8 76.96 -31.51 52.21
N TYR A 9 76.78 -32.64 51.54
CA TYR A 9 75.82 -33.64 52.00
C TYR A 9 76.35 -34.28 53.29
N VAL A 10 75.64 -34.10 54.40
CA VAL A 10 76.03 -34.63 55.71
C VAL A 10 75.28 -35.92 56.00
N THR A 11 76.04 -36.96 56.36
CA THR A 11 75.57 -38.27 56.80
C THR A 11 75.82 -38.40 58.31
N VAL A 12 74.85 -38.94 59.05
CA VAL A 12 74.95 -39.19 60.49
C VAL A 12 75.21 -40.68 60.70
N GLU A 13 76.15 -41.05 61.56
CA GLU A 13 76.40 -42.46 61.87
C GLU A 13 75.22 -43.06 62.65
N GLY A 14 74.80 -44.29 62.29
CA GLY A 14 73.69 -44.98 62.94
C GLY A 14 72.27 -44.54 62.52
N ILE A 15 72.10 -43.52 61.66
CA ILE A 15 70.79 -43.06 61.18
C ILE A 15 70.72 -43.14 59.65
N ASP A 16 69.70 -43.81 59.11
CA ASP A 16 69.49 -43.81 57.65
C ASP A 16 69.15 -42.40 57.15
N ASN A 17 69.94 -41.94 56.18
CA ASN A 17 69.77 -40.66 55.50
C ASN A 17 68.35 -40.40 55.01
N MET A 18 67.57 -41.43 54.69
CA MET A 18 66.15 -41.31 54.32
C MET A 18 65.32 -40.58 55.38
N TYR A 19 65.58 -40.83 56.68
CA TYR A 19 64.83 -40.18 57.77
C TYR A 19 65.23 -38.70 57.88
N LEU A 20 66.53 -38.41 57.76
CA LEU A 20 67.08 -37.06 57.81
C LEU A 20 66.68 -36.21 56.58
N ASP A 21 66.61 -36.83 55.40
CA ASP A 21 66.13 -36.21 54.17
C ASP A 21 64.60 -35.97 54.24
N ALA A 22 63.84 -36.82 54.94
CA ALA A 22 62.43 -36.56 55.21
C ALA A 22 62.20 -35.34 56.11
N CYS A 23 62.99 -35.15 57.18
CA CYS A 23 62.95 -33.94 58.00
C CYS A 23 63.22 -32.66 57.19
N LEU A 24 64.20 -32.70 56.28
CA LEU A 24 64.46 -31.60 55.35
C LEU A 24 63.27 -31.31 54.41
N LEU A 25 62.59 -32.35 53.92
CA LEU A 25 61.43 -32.20 53.04
C LEU A 25 60.18 -31.72 53.80
N LEU A 26 60.05 -32.00 55.11
CA LEU A 26 58.92 -31.58 55.94
C LEU A 26 58.81 -30.07 56.11
N GLN A 27 59.93 -29.36 56.19
CA GLN A 27 59.95 -27.89 56.34
C GLN A 27 59.24 -27.16 55.20
N VAL A 28 59.14 -27.80 54.04
CA VAL A 28 58.65 -27.19 52.81
C VAL A 28 57.15 -27.47 52.64
N GLY A 29 56.37 -26.41 52.42
CA GLY A 29 54.94 -26.54 52.10
C GLY A 29 54.71 -27.32 50.79
N LYS A 30 53.65 -28.13 50.71
CA LYS A 30 53.38 -29.04 49.57
C LYS A 30 53.59 -28.39 48.19
N GLU A 31 53.10 -27.17 47.99
CA GLU A 31 53.26 -26.47 46.71
C GLU A 31 54.71 -26.11 46.37
N GLN A 32 55.48 -25.68 47.37
CA GLN A 32 56.90 -25.36 47.23
C GLN A 32 57.71 -26.63 46.95
N LEU A 33 57.35 -27.74 47.60
CA LEU A 33 57.96 -29.05 47.38
C LEU A 33 57.69 -29.56 45.96
N VAL A 34 56.44 -29.47 45.48
CA VAL A 34 56.10 -29.77 44.06
C VAL A 34 56.93 -28.91 43.10
N LYS A 35 57.08 -27.60 43.37
CA LYS A 35 57.87 -26.69 42.53
C LYS A 35 59.35 -27.06 42.51
N ALA A 36 59.95 -27.38 43.66
CA ALA A 36 61.35 -27.79 43.76
C ALA A 36 61.63 -29.12 43.04
N LEU A 37 60.73 -30.10 43.17
CA LEU A 37 60.93 -31.43 42.58
C LEU A 37 60.73 -31.48 41.06
N VAL A 38 60.03 -30.52 40.43
CA VAL A 38 59.78 -30.52 38.98
C VAL A 38 61.07 -30.45 38.15
N ASP A 39 62.09 -29.76 38.64
CA ASP A 39 63.39 -29.65 37.96
C ASP A 39 64.29 -30.89 38.21
N GLU A 40 63.97 -31.69 39.23
CA GLU A 40 64.80 -32.78 39.77
C GLU A 40 64.49 -34.14 39.12
N LYS A 41 64.72 -34.20 37.80
CA LYS A 41 64.33 -35.33 36.94
C LYS A 41 64.81 -36.71 37.42
N MET A 42 66.01 -36.80 37.99
CA MET A 42 66.56 -38.07 38.50
C MET A 42 65.80 -38.57 39.74
N VAL A 43 65.50 -37.66 40.67
CA VAL A 43 64.74 -37.94 41.90
C VAL A 43 63.33 -38.41 41.52
N LEU A 44 62.65 -37.69 40.63
CA LEU A 44 61.32 -38.06 40.14
C LEU A 44 61.28 -39.42 39.44
N LEU A 45 62.29 -39.72 38.62
CA LEU A 45 62.38 -40.98 37.89
C LEU A 45 62.54 -42.17 38.86
N LYS A 46 63.45 -42.07 39.83
CA LYS A 46 63.66 -43.11 40.85
C LYS A 46 62.43 -43.29 41.75
N ALA A 47 61.78 -42.19 42.17
CA ALA A 47 60.53 -42.20 42.93
C ALA A 47 59.28 -42.63 42.12
N LYS A 48 59.41 -42.88 40.80
CA LYS A 48 58.29 -43.20 39.88
C LYS A 48 57.16 -42.15 39.88
N LEU A 49 57.52 -40.91 40.24
CA LEU A 49 56.62 -39.75 40.32
C LEU A 49 56.58 -38.99 39.00
N THR A 50 55.43 -38.41 38.70
CA THR A 50 55.26 -37.45 37.60
C THR A 50 54.67 -36.16 38.15
N PRO A 51 54.88 -34.99 37.51
CA PRO A 51 54.29 -33.72 37.96
C PRO A 51 52.77 -33.79 38.16
N SER A 52 52.06 -34.58 37.33
CA SER A 52 50.62 -34.81 37.44
C SER A 52 50.23 -35.71 38.63
N LYS A 53 51.07 -36.68 39.01
CA LYS A 53 50.87 -37.50 40.22
C LYS A 53 51.10 -36.67 41.48
N MET A 54 52.21 -35.91 41.55
CA MET A 54 52.57 -35.12 42.74
C MET A 54 51.48 -34.13 43.17
N LYS A 55 50.77 -33.50 42.23
CA LYS A 55 49.64 -32.62 42.56
C LYS A 55 48.51 -33.35 43.33
N LYS A 56 48.27 -34.62 43.01
CA LYS A 56 47.19 -35.46 43.56
C LYS A 56 47.59 -36.23 44.83
N LEU A 57 48.87 -36.54 45.01
CA LEU A 57 49.39 -37.18 46.22
C LEU A 57 49.27 -36.25 47.44
N ARG A 58 49.27 -36.83 48.63
CA ARG A 58 49.38 -36.05 49.87
C ARG A 58 50.85 -35.67 50.16
N LYS A 59 51.11 -34.84 51.17
CA LYS A 59 52.48 -34.35 51.43
C LYS A 59 53.35 -35.48 51.98
N GLU A 60 52.81 -36.20 52.95
CA GLU A 60 53.37 -37.40 53.57
C GLU A 60 53.73 -38.46 52.53
N ASP A 61 52.81 -38.80 51.61
CA ASP A 61 53.08 -39.74 50.52
C ASP A 61 54.21 -39.26 49.59
N MET A 62 54.29 -37.96 49.30
CA MET A 62 55.40 -37.42 48.50
C MET A 62 56.73 -37.52 49.23
N ILE A 63 56.77 -37.23 50.53
CA ILE A 63 57.99 -37.29 51.36
C ILE A 63 58.51 -38.72 51.42
N ARG A 64 57.64 -39.71 51.70
CA ARG A 64 57.99 -41.14 51.72
C ARG A 64 58.66 -41.63 50.44
N GLU A 65 58.14 -41.25 49.27
CA GLU A 65 58.69 -41.72 47.98
C GLU A 65 59.95 -40.94 47.54
N VAL A 66 60.12 -39.69 48.00
CA VAL A 66 61.21 -38.78 47.56
C VAL A 66 62.44 -38.85 48.47
N SER A 67 62.27 -39.01 49.78
CA SER A 67 63.35 -38.95 50.77
C SER A 67 64.52 -39.88 50.45
N ARG A 68 64.22 -41.11 50.00
CA ARG A 68 65.19 -42.13 49.56
C ARG A 68 66.14 -41.69 48.43
N PHE A 69 65.78 -40.64 47.70
CA PHE A 69 66.48 -40.17 46.51
C PHE A 69 66.86 -38.69 46.59
N ALA A 70 66.61 -38.01 47.71
CA ALA A 70 66.95 -36.59 47.85
C ALA A 70 68.49 -36.37 47.79
N ALA A 71 69.27 -37.30 48.35
CA ALA A 71 70.73 -37.38 48.22
C ALA A 71 71.25 -37.41 46.77
N ASP A 72 70.48 -37.96 45.81
CA ASP A 72 70.88 -38.02 44.39
C ASP A 72 70.90 -36.64 43.73
N SER A 73 70.31 -35.60 44.35
CA SER A 73 70.32 -34.24 43.85
C SER A 73 70.97 -33.27 44.84
N HIS A 74 72.19 -32.86 44.49
CA HIS A 74 72.91 -31.80 45.20
C HIS A 74 72.18 -30.44 45.13
N SER A 75 71.41 -30.15 44.07
CA SER A 75 70.62 -28.92 43.94
C SER A 75 69.40 -28.91 44.84
N LEU A 76 68.70 -30.04 44.95
CA LEU A 76 67.59 -30.23 45.88
C LEU A 76 68.09 -30.16 47.32
N HIS A 77 69.10 -30.97 47.68
CA HIS A 77 69.67 -30.97 49.02
C HIS A 77 70.18 -29.58 49.42
N SER A 78 71.02 -28.93 48.60
CA SER A 78 71.52 -27.57 48.92
C SER A 78 70.41 -26.53 49.04
N TRP A 79 69.26 -26.72 48.38
CA TRP A 79 68.11 -25.83 48.55
C TRP A 79 67.32 -26.11 49.83
N LEU A 80 67.11 -27.38 50.18
CA LEU A 80 66.46 -27.77 51.42
C LEU A 80 67.30 -27.37 52.64
N THR A 81 68.61 -27.62 52.62
CA THR A 81 69.52 -27.20 53.70
C THR A 81 69.57 -25.68 53.86
N ALA A 82 69.56 -24.92 52.75
CA ALA A 82 69.45 -23.45 52.79
C ALA A 82 68.09 -22.94 53.29
N PHE A 83 67.04 -23.77 53.24
CA PHE A 83 65.74 -23.48 53.80
C PHE A 83 65.72 -23.81 55.30
N ALA A 84 66.33 -24.93 55.70
CA ALA A 84 66.50 -25.36 57.09
C ALA A 84 67.30 -24.36 57.92
N GLU A 85 68.47 -23.94 57.42
CA GLU A 85 69.32 -22.96 58.09
C GLU A 85 68.54 -21.66 58.37
N LYS A 86 67.77 -21.18 57.39
CA LYS A 86 66.93 -19.97 57.54
C LYS A 86 65.71 -20.14 58.45
N ALA A 87 65.09 -21.32 58.43
CA ALA A 87 63.97 -21.62 59.32
C ALA A 87 64.45 -21.66 60.78
N PHE A 88 65.65 -22.18 61.01
CA PHE A 88 66.27 -22.20 62.34
C PHE A 88 66.79 -20.81 62.76
N GLU A 89 67.49 -20.08 61.87
CA GLU A 89 67.91 -18.68 62.08
C GLU A 89 66.73 -17.82 62.55
N TYR A 90 65.56 -17.93 61.90
CA TYR A 90 64.35 -17.19 62.29
C TYR A 90 63.85 -17.53 63.70
N ILE A 91 63.89 -18.81 64.09
CA ILE A 91 63.46 -19.25 65.44
C ILE A 91 64.47 -18.79 66.49
N GLN A 92 65.77 -18.89 66.20
CA GLN A 92 66.84 -18.40 67.07
C GLN A 92 66.73 -16.88 67.30
N ASP A 93 66.57 -16.10 66.23
CA ASP A 93 66.37 -14.64 66.28
C ASP A 93 65.10 -14.23 67.05
N THR A 94 64.09 -15.11 67.15
CA THR A 94 62.77 -14.80 67.75
C THR A 94 62.64 -15.30 69.19
N HIS A 95 63.29 -16.40 69.57
CA HIS A 95 63.04 -17.09 70.86
C HIS A 95 64.28 -17.31 71.75
N MET A 96 65.50 -16.99 71.28
CA MET A 96 66.77 -17.35 71.95
C MET A 96 67.72 -16.16 72.23
N ASP A 97 67.26 -14.90 72.12
CA ASP A 97 67.88 -13.66 72.66
C ASP A 97 69.42 -13.53 72.62
N GLY A 98 70.08 -14.07 71.58
CA GLY A 98 71.53 -13.99 71.41
C GLY A 98 72.35 -15.06 72.16
N GLU A 99 71.72 -16.11 72.67
CA GLU A 99 72.39 -17.31 73.18
C GLU A 99 73.35 -17.90 72.14
N ALA A 100 74.53 -18.32 72.59
CA ALA A 100 75.53 -18.95 71.74
C ALA A 100 75.05 -20.35 71.33
N ALA A 101 74.82 -20.56 70.04
CA ALA A 101 74.42 -21.86 69.51
C ALA A 101 75.37 -22.98 69.96
N GLY A 102 74.82 -24.04 70.54
CA GLY A 102 75.56 -25.16 71.11
C GLY A 102 75.98 -25.02 72.58
N SER A 103 75.53 -23.98 73.31
CA SER A 103 75.63 -23.94 74.78
C SER A 103 74.61 -24.87 75.45
N ASP A 104 74.85 -25.25 76.71
CA ASP A 104 73.87 -26.03 77.49
C ASP A 104 72.55 -25.25 77.67
N GLU A 105 72.61 -23.93 77.85
CA GLU A 105 71.45 -23.03 77.95
C GLU A 105 70.61 -23.07 76.65
N PHE A 106 71.26 -23.00 75.49
CA PHE A 106 70.62 -23.13 74.18
C PHE A 106 69.90 -24.46 74.02
N PHE A 107 70.45 -25.57 74.52
CA PHE A 107 69.78 -26.87 74.44
C PHE A 107 68.57 -26.99 75.35
N VAL A 108 68.66 -26.48 76.59
CA VAL A 108 67.47 -26.38 77.48
C VAL A 108 66.39 -25.54 76.81
N ARG A 109 66.76 -24.40 76.20
CA ARG A 109 65.81 -23.52 75.51
C ARG A 109 65.19 -24.17 74.28
N VAL A 110 65.95 -24.94 73.51
CA VAL A 110 65.43 -25.76 72.40
C VAL A 110 64.44 -26.81 72.91
N GLU A 111 64.75 -27.50 74.00
CA GLU A 111 63.89 -28.53 74.60
C GLU A 111 62.53 -27.93 75.06
N GLU A 112 62.54 -26.75 75.71
CA GLU A 112 61.31 -25.98 76.02
C GLU A 112 60.48 -25.62 74.77
N LEU A 113 61.14 -25.22 73.68
CA LEU A 113 60.47 -24.83 72.43
C LEU A 113 59.92 -26.03 71.65
N LEU A 114 60.54 -27.21 71.79
CA LEU A 114 60.03 -28.47 71.25
C LEU A 114 58.79 -28.93 72.03
N GLU A 115 58.84 -28.92 73.36
CA GLU A 115 57.71 -29.33 74.22
C GLU A 115 56.49 -28.40 74.11
N SER A 116 56.71 -27.09 73.91
CA SER A 116 55.64 -26.13 73.65
C SER A 116 55.14 -26.11 72.20
N GLY A 117 55.82 -26.80 71.28
CA GLY A 117 55.49 -26.84 69.86
C GLY A 117 55.82 -25.56 69.08
N GLU A 118 56.55 -24.61 69.67
CA GLU A 118 57.03 -23.40 68.98
C GLU A 118 58.15 -23.69 67.99
N LEU A 119 58.98 -24.70 68.26
CA LEU A 119 60.02 -25.23 67.37
C LEU A 119 59.62 -26.63 66.87
N PRO A 120 59.36 -26.83 65.56
CA PRO A 120 59.05 -28.16 65.04
C PRO A 120 60.27 -29.08 65.08
N TYR A 121 60.10 -30.33 65.57
CA TYR A 121 61.16 -31.32 65.71
C TYR A 121 61.99 -31.52 64.42
N PHE A 122 61.34 -31.52 63.25
CA PHE A 122 62.01 -31.69 61.95
C PHE A 122 62.91 -30.50 61.56
N THR A 123 62.67 -29.32 62.13
CA THR A 123 63.52 -28.13 61.93
C THR A 123 64.78 -28.26 62.78
N TYR A 124 64.63 -28.70 64.04
CA TYR A 124 65.77 -28.96 64.92
C TYR A 124 66.63 -30.15 64.45
N VAL A 125 66.03 -31.28 64.05
CA VAL A 125 66.76 -32.43 63.48
C VAL A 125 67.57 -32.03 62.24
N ALA A 126 67.04 -31.16 61.39
CA ALA A 126 67.77 -30.65 60.23
C ALA A 126 68.91 -29.68 60.60
N TRP A 127 68.76 -28.91 61.68
CA TRP A 127 69.83 -28.07 62.22
C TRP A 127 70.94 -28.94 62.82
N LEU A 128 70.60 -29.89 63.70
CA LEU A 128 71.52 -30.85 64.30
C LEU A 128 72.33 -31.60 63.23
N ARG A 129 71.68 -32.04 62.14
CA ARG A 129 72.36 -32.70 61.01
C ARG A 129 73.53 -31.88 60.45
N MET A 130 73.45 -30.54 60.48
CA MET A 130 74.48 -29.66 59.94
C MET A 130 75.60 -29.30 60.94
N HIS A 131 75.44 -29.66 62.22
CA HIS A 131 76.39 -29.43 63.30
C HIS A 131 76.94 -30.80 63.75
N GLU A 132 78.08 -31.20 63.19
CA GLU A 132 78.66 -32.55 63.35
C GLU A 132 78.96 -32.88 64.84
N GLU A 133 79.19 -31.85 65.66
CA GLU A 133 79.38 -31.88 67.11
C GLU A 133 78.13 -32.21 67.96
N HIS A 134 76.94 -32.31 67.34
CA HIS A 134 75.66 -32.55 68.04
C HIS A 134 74.83 -33.71 67.43
N HIS A 135 75.47 -34.54 66.59
CA HIS A 135 74.81 -35.65 65.90
C HIS A 135 74.20 -36.68 66.86
N GLU A 136 74.76 -36.85 68.05
CA GLU A 136 74.26 -37.75 69.10
C GLU A 136 72.85 -37.39 69.60
N ARG A 137 72.44 -36.12 69.51
CA ARG A 137 71.10 -35.65 69.90
C ARG A 137 70.02 -36.00 68.86
N ILE A 138 70.39 -36.30 67.62
CA ILE A 138 69.41 -36.52 66.54
C ILE A 138 68.53 -37.75 66.79
N LYS A 139 69.13 -38.85 67.26
CA LYS A 139 68.39 -40.07 67.57
C LYS A 139 67.36 -39.82 68.67
N PRO A 140 67.71 -39.39 69.90
CA PRO A 140 66.76 -39.08 70.97
C PRO A 140 65.56 -38.22 70.56
N VAL A 141 65.77 -37.17 69.76
CA VAL A 141 64.67 -36.32 69.26
C VAL A 141 63.72 -37.11 68.35
N LEU A 142 64.23 -37.99 67.49
CA LEU A 142 63.39 -38.88 66.67
C LEU A 142 62.74 -40.01 67.48
N GLU A 143 63.30 -40.41 68.63
CA GLU A 143 62.65 -41.38 69.53
C GLU A 143 61.45 -40.73 70.26
N GLN A 144 61.64 -39.50 70.77
CA GLN A 144 60.63 -38.68 71.46
C GLN A 144 59.47 -38.30 70.52
N PHE A 145 59.77 -37.74 69.36
CA PHE A 145 58.78 -37.28 68.38
C PHE A 145 58.42 -38.37 67.35
N GLY A 146 58.72 -39.65 67.63
CA GLY A 146 58.62 -40.74 66.66
C GLY A 146 57.23 -40.92 66.07
N GLN A 147 56.17 -40.83 66.89
CA GLN A 147 54.79 -40.94 66.39
C GLN A 147 54.41 -39.81 65.42
N GLU A 148 54.80 -38.57 65.76
CA GLU A 148 54.54 -37.38 64.93
C GLU A 148 55.33 -37.48 63.62
N TYR A 149 56.61 -37.89 63.70
CA TYR A 149 57.45 -38.20 62.56
C TYR A 149 56.81 -39.23 61.61
N GLU A 150 56.27 -40.35 62.12
CA GLU A 150 55.62 -41.36 61.28
C GLU A 150 54.35 -40.82 60.60
N ALA A 151 53.56 -40.01 61.31
CA ALA A 151 52.34 -39.40 60.79
C ALA A 151 52.62 -38.36 59.69
N ASP A 152 53.62 -37.51 59.90
CA ASP A 152 54.01 -36.41 59.00
C ASP A 152 54.72 -36.88 57.73
N THR A 153 55.59 -37.89 57.85
CA THR A 153 56.43 -38.38 56.74
C THR A 153 55.85 -39.61 56.04
N GLY A 154 54.96 -40.35 56.70
CA GLY A 154 54.51 -41.67 56.26
C GLY A 154 55.61 -42.74 56.25
N LEU A 155 56.80 -42.45 56.82
CA LEU A 155 57.91 -43.39 56.99
C LEU A 155 57.88 -43.94 58.41
N ARG A 156 57.97 -45.25 58.56
CA ARG A 156 58.18 -45.85 59.88
C ARG A 156 59.62 -45.75 60.31
N LEU A 157 59.84 -45.36 61.56
CA LEU A 157 61.17 -45.47 62.17
C LEU A 157 61.47 -46.96 62.45
N PRO A 158 62.75 -47.36 62.44
CA PRO A 158 63.11 -48.74 62.76
C PRO A 158 62.99 -49.00 64.26
N GLU A 159 62.74 -50.26 64.65
CA GLU A 159 62.38 -50.64 66.02
C GLU A 159 63.48 -50.30 67.06
N ASP A 160 64.72 -50.09 66.63
CA ASP A 160 65.84 -49.68 67.47
C ASP A 160 65.79 -48.20 67.91
N PHE A 161 64.88 -47.39 67.35
CA PHE A 161 64.58 -46.02 67.83
C PHE A 161 63.64 -46.01 69.05
N GLY A 162 63.24 -47.17 69.57
CA GLY A 162 62.53 -47.26 70.86
C GLY A 162 61.27 -46.40 70.97
N THR A 163 60.66 -46.03 69.85
CA THR A 163 59.63 -44.98 69.76
C THR A 163 58.54 -45.21 70.79
N VAL A 164 58.34 -44.24 71.68
CA VAL A 164 57.39 -44.37 72.79
C VAL A 164 55.98 -44.33 72.22
N TYR A 165 55.45 -45.50 71.90
CA TYR A 165 54.02 -45.67 71.68
C TYR A 165 53.32 -45.52 73.02
N GLU A 166 52.72 -44.36 73.26
CA GLU A 166 51.81 -44.14 74.37
C GLU A 166 50.66 -45.14 74.27
N LYS A 167 50.78 -46.22 75.03
CA LYS A 167 49.69 -47.14 75.27
C LYS A 167 48.78 -46.53 76.33
N GLU A 168 47.89 -45.65 75.89
CA GLU A 168 46.60 -45.48 76.57
C GLU A 168 45.69 -46.68 76.26
N ALA A 169 46.17 -47.86 76.66
CA ALA A 169 45.47 -49.13 76.78
C ALA A 169 45.91 -49.64 78.17
N ASP A 170 45.02 -49.83 79.15
CA ASP A 170 43.85 -50.69 78.99
C ASP A 170 42.52 -50.13 79.58
N GLU A 171 42.48 -48.93 80.18
CA GLU A 171 41.22 -48.35 80.69
C GLU A 171 40.36 -47.68 79.60
N LEU A 172 40.99 -47.25 78.51
CA LEU A 172 40.30 -46.72 77.33
C LEU A 172 39.65 -47.81 76.47
N GLU A 173 40.08 -49.07 76.52
CA GLU A 173 39.49 -50.11 75.64
C GLU A 173 38.00 -50.39 75.96
N GLU A 174 37.57 -50.33 77.21
CA GLU A 174 36.16 -50.54 77.57
C GLU A 174 35.30 -49.32 77.21
N GLN A 175 35.80 -48.10 77.44
CA GLN A 175 35.13 -46.87 77.01
C GLN A 175 35.15 -46.70 75.49
N ILE A 176 36.20 -47.15 74.80
CA ILE A 176 36.28 -47.22 73.33
C ILE A 176 35.38 -48.33 72.81
N ALA A 177 35.22 -49.48 73.47
CA ALA A 177 34.27 -50.50 73.04
C ALA A 177 32.83 -49.96 73.10
N ASP A 178 32.45 -49.29 74.20
CA ASP A 178 31.12 -48.68 74.33
C ASP A 178 30.95 -47.45 73.42
N ALA A 179 31.98 -46.62 73.26
CA ALA A 179 31.96 -45.51 72.31
C ALA A 179 31.95 -46.01 70.86
N ILE A 180 32.64 -47.09 70.50
CA ILE A 180 32.56 -47.75 69.19
C ILE A 180 31.18 -48.37 68.99
N LEU A 181 30.58 -48.98 70.01
CA LEU A 181 29.23 -49.54 69.91
C LEU A 181 28.19 -48.42 69.75
N MET A 182 28.33 -47.33 70.50
CA MET A 182 27.45 -46.16 70.44
C MET A 182 27.65 -45.40 69.14
N LEU A 183 28.89 -45.14 68.70
CA LEU A 183 29.23 -44.57 67.39
C LEU A 183 28.87 -45.51 66.24
N SER A 184 28.87 -46.83 66.42
CA SER A 184 28.40 -47.78 65.39
C SER A 184 26.89 -47.76 65.27
N LYS A 185 26.16 -47.70 66.41
CA LYS A 185 24.71 -47.44 66.41
C LYS A 185 24.38 -46.06 65.85
N LEU A 186 25.17 -45.03 66.16
CA LEU A 186 25.01 -43.68 65.64
C LEU A 186 25.33 -43.64 64.14
N LYS A 187 26.38 -44.33 63.68
CA LYS A 187 26.77 -44.50 62.27
C LYS A 187 25.77 -45.33 61.49
N GLU A 188 25.12 -46.32 62.10
CA GLU A 188 23.98 -47.04 61.54
C GLU A 188 22.73 -46.16 61.47
N GLN A 189 22.42 -45.39 62.52
CA GLN A 189 21.27 -44.47 62.51
C GLN A 189 21.50 -43.30 61.56
N VAL A 190 22.70 -42.75 61.48
CA VAL A 190 23.10 -41.70 60.55
C VAL A 190 23.19 -42.28 59.14
N LYS A 191 23.69 -43.51 58.92
CA LYS A 191 23.52 -44.18 57.62
C LYS A 191 22.04 -44.35 57.29
N LYS A 192 21.21 -44.90 58.16
CA LYS A 192 19.77 -45.13 57.90
C LYS A 192 19.03 -43.81 57.66
N LYS A 193 19.31 -42.75 58.43
CA LYS A 193 18.71 -41.41 58.26
C LYS A 193 19.28 -40.67 57.05
N SER A 194 20.59 -40.79 56.75
CA SER A 194 21.24 -40.18 55.58
C SER A 194 20.85 -40.89 54.30
N TYR A 195 20.86 -42.22 54.25
CA TYR A 195 20.35 -42.98 53.11
C TYR A 195 18.84 -42.75 52.96
N LYS A 196 18.06 -42.68 54.04
CA LYS A 196 16.63 -42.36 53.94
C LYS A 196 16.42 -40.94 53.41
N ALA A 197 17.13 -39.93 53.92
CA ALA A 197 17.03 -38.55 53.45
C ALA A 197 17.55 -38.37 52.01
N GLN A 198 18.67 -39.00 51.65
CA GLN A 198 19.20 -39.00 50.27
C GLN A 198 18.28 -39.74 49.32
N TYR A 199 17.72 -40.88 49.73
CA TYR A 199 16.73 -41.63 48.95
C TYR A 199 15.41 -40.86 48.81
N GLU A 200 14.95 -40.16 49.85
CA GLU A 200 13.77 -39.28 49.80
C GLU A 200 14.02 -38.06 48.92
N GLU A 201 15.20 -37.43 48.98
CA GLU A 201 15.61 -36.33 48.11
C GLU A 201 15.76 -36.79 46.64
N GLU A 202 16.34 -37.96 46.41
CA GLU A 202 16.52 -38.56 45.09
C GLU A 202 15.19 -39.03 44.50
N GLN A 203 14.28 -39.57 45.30
CA GLN A 203 12.90 -39.86 44.88
C GLN A 203 12.12 -38.56 44.60
N GLN A 204 12.29 -37.50 45.39
CA GLN A 204 11.69 -36.19 45.08
C GLN A 204 12.22 -35.62 43.76
N LYS A 205 13.54 -35.68 43.51
CA LYS A 205 14.14 -35.31 42.22
C LYS A 205 13.63 -36.18 41.08
N ARG A 206 13.48 -37.49 41.30
CA ARG A 206 12.96 -38.44 40.32
C ARG A 206 11.51 -38.14 39.95
N VAL A 207 10.65 -37.87 40.93
CA VAL A 207 9.26 -37.43 40.72
C VAL A 207 9.19 -36.06 40.05
N GLN A 208 10.06 -35.11 40.39
CA GLN A 208 10.15 -33.81 39.71
C GLN A 208 10.55 -33.97 38.24
N LEU A 209 11.55 -34.80 37.93
CA LEU A 209 12.00 -35.10 36.57
C LEU A 209 10.93 -35.86 35.77
N GLU A 210 10.24 -36.84 36.35
CA GLU A 210 9.10 -37.52 35.73
C GLU A 210 7.95 -36.54 35.44
N THR A 211 7.69 -35.58 36.34
CA THR A 211 6.69 -34.53 36.14
C THR A 211 7.11 -33.56 35.02
N GLN A 212 8.38 -33.18 34.95
CA GLN A 212 8.92 -32.35 33.87
C GLN A 212 8.85 -33.06 32.52
N LEU A 213 9.22 -34.34 32.45
CA LEU A 213 9.09 -35.17 31.25
C LEU A 213 7.64 -35.27 30.80
N ALA A 214 6.71 -35.58 31.70
CA ALA A 214 5.28 -35.66 31.36
C ALA A 214 4.70 -34.32 30.87
N ASN A 215 5.23 -33.18 31.35
CA ASN A 215 4.85 -31.86 30.85
C ASN A 215 5.45 -31.58 29.46
N LEU A 216 6.73 -31.90 29.23
CA LEU A 216 7.39 -31.76 27.93
C LEU A 216 6.73 -32.66 26.85
N GLU A 217 6.32 -33.88 27.21
CA GLU A 217 5.56 -34.77 26.31
C GLU A 217 4.19 -34.19 25.93
N ARG A 218 3.49 -33.55 26.89
CA ARG A 218 2.23 -32.83 26.61
C ARG A 218 2.47 -31.63 25.70
N GLU A 219 3.51 -30.84 25.95
CA GLU A 219 3.88 -29.71 25.10
C GLU A 219 4.24 -30.17 23.68
N GLN A 220 5.05 -31.21 23.55
CA GLN A 220 5.40 -31.81 22.25
C GLN A 220 4.15 -32.29 21.49
N LYS A 221 3.21 -32.94 22.18
CA LYS A 221 1.94 -33.37 21.59
C LYS A 221 1.09 -32.18 21.13
N ASN A 222 0.89 -31.19 21.99
CA ASN A 222 0.13 -29.98 21.69
C ASN A 222 0.75 -29.20 20.51
N LEU A 223 2.08 -29.09 20.47
CA LEU A 223 2.80 -28.47 19.36
C LEU A 223 2.66 -29.28 18.07
N SER A 224 2.71 -30.61 18.11
CA SER A 224 2.50 -31.47 16.94
C SER A 224 1.08 -31.33 16.37
N GLU A 225 0.06 -31.26 17.23
CA GLU A 225 -1.33 -31.03 16.82
C GLU A 225 -1.54 -29.60 16.25
N SER A 226 -0.92 -28.58 16.86
CA SER A 226 -0.91 -27.21 16.34
C SER A 226 -0.19 -27.10 14.98
N LEU A 227 0.89 -27.85 14.78
CA LEU A 227 1.64 -27.87 13.53
C LEU A 227 0.81 -28.53 12.42
N LYS A 228 0.20 -29.69 12.68
CA LYS A 228 -0.70 -30.37 11.73
C LYS A 228 -1.90 -29.51 11.31
N THR A 229 -2.52 -28.78 12.25
CA THR A 229 -3.63 -27.88 11.92
C THR A 229 -3.19 -26.69 11.07
N LYS A 230 -1.98 -26.15 11.31
CA LYS A 230 -1.37 -25.11 10.45
C LYS A 230 -1.01 -25.62 9.06
N GLU A 231 -0.45 -26.83 8.94
CA GLU A 231 -0.17 -27.47 7.64
C GLU A 231 -1.46 -27.67 6.82
N GLN A 232 -2.53 -28.16 7.45
CA GLN A 232 -3.84 -28.29 6.80
C GLN A 232 -4.42 -26.93 6.37
N ALA A 233 -4.22 -25.87 7.16
CA ALA A 233 -4.64 -24.52 6.79
C ALA A 233 -3.81 -23.95 5.62
N ALA A 234 -2.49 -24.18 5.59
CA ALA A 234 -1.63 -23.81 4.47
C ALA A 234 -2.06 -24.53 3.17
N ALA A 235 -2.26 -25.85 3.22
CA ALA A 235 -2.71 -26.64 2.08
C ALA A 235 -4.11 -26.25 1.56
N LYS A 236 -4.98 -25.67 2.41
CA LYS A 236 -6.25 -25.05 1.97
C LYS A 236 -5.99 -23.73 1.22
N LYS A 237 -5.16 -22.84 1.78
CA LYS A 237 -4.79 -21.58 1.12
C LYS A 237 -4.07 -21.79 -0.20
N ASP A 238 -3.23 -22.81 -0.34
CA ASP A 238 -2.60 -23.14 -1.63
C ASP A 238 -3.62 -23.55 -2.70
N LYS A 239 -4.71 -24.24 -2.31
CA LYS A 239 -5.82 -24.55 -3.22
C LYS A 239 -6.58 -23.29 -3.61
N GLU A 240 -6.88 -22.40 -2.67
CA GLU A 240 -7.52 -21.10 -2.92
C GLU A 240 -6.67 -20.22 -3.86
N ILE A 241 -5.36 -20.11 -3.62
CA ILE A 241 -4.42 -19.37 -4.48
C ILE A 241 -4.42 -19.95 -5.90
N ASN A 242 -4.43 -21.29 -6.05
CA ASN A 242 -4.46 -21.92 -7.37
C ASN A 242 -5.82 -21.77 -8.08
N GLN A 243 -6.93 -21.67 -7.34
CA GLN A 243 -8.24 -21.30 -7.90
C GLN A 243 -8.26 -19.83 -8.35
N LEU A 244 -7.75 -18.91 -7.53
CA LEU A 244 -7.67 -17.48 -7.86
C LEU A 244 -6.76 -17.22 -9.07
N LYS A 245 -5.63 -17.92 -9.19
CA LYS A 245 -4.77 -17.86 -10.40
C LYS A 245 -5.53 -18.26 -11.66
N LYS A 246 -6.27 -19.37 -11.63
CA LYS A 246 -7.11 -19.80 -12.76
C LYS A 246 -8.19 -18.78 -13.10
N SER A 247 -8.85 -18.20 -12.10
CA SER A 247 -9.85 -17.14 -12.27
C SER A 247 -9.24 -15.91 -12.96
N LEU A 248 -8.06 -15.48 -12.50
CA LEU A 248 -7.31 -14.35 -13.06
C LEU A 248 -6.87 -14.62 -14.51
N GLU A 249 -6.40 -15.82 -14.84
CA GLU A 249 -6.11 -16.23 -16.22
C GLU A 249 -7.36 -16.21 -17.12
N THR A 250 -8.53 -16.64 -16.61
CA THR A 250 -9.78 -16.56 -17.37
C THR A 250 -10.26 -15.13 -17.58
N GLY A 251 -10.12 -14.27 -16.57
CA GLY A 251 -10.41 -12.83 -16.68
C GLY A 251 -9.49 -12.12 -17.67
N ALA A 252 -8.19 -12.42 -17.64
CA ALA A 252 -7.23 -11.88 -18.61
C ALA A 252 -7.57 -12.29 -20.06
N LYS A 253 -7.99 -13.54 -20.28
CA LYS A 253 -8.46 -14.03 -21.59
C LYS A 253 -9.76 -13.37 -22.04
N GLN A 254 -10.67 -13.03 -21.12
CA GLN A 254 -11.89 -12.27 -21.43
C GLN A 254 -11.57 -10.81 -21.78
N LEU A 255 -10.69 -10.16 -21.01
CA LEU A 255 -10.24 -8.79 -21.28
C LEU A 255 -9.57 -8.66 -22.64
N ASP A 256 -8.69 -9.60 -23.01
CA ASP A 256 -8.02 -9.61 -24.32
C ASP A 256 -9.02 -9.81 -25.49
N ARG A 257 -10.09 -10.59 -25.30
CA ARG A 257 -11.20 -10.70 -26.28
C ARG A 257 -11.97 -9.39 -26.40
N SER A 258 -12.38 -8.81 -25.27
CA SER A 258 -13.13 -7.54 -25.25
C SER A 258 -12.32 -6.39 -25.86
N ASN A 259 -11.01 -6.33 -25.62
CA ASN A 259 -10.12 -5.36 -26.26
C ASN A 259 -10.02 -5.55 -27.79
N LYS A 260 -10.05 -6.80 -28.27
CA LYS A 260 -10.09 -7.10 -29.72
C LYS A 260 -11.41 -6.70 -30.35
N GLU A 261 -12.53 -6.97 -29.70
CA GLU A 261 -13.88 -6.54 -30.12
C GLU A 261 -14.00 -5.01 -30.14
N ALA A 262 -13.56 -4.33 -29.08
CA ALA A 262 -13.51 -2.86 -29.02
C ALA A 262 -12.61 -2.26 -30.11
N GLY A 263 -11.48 -2.90 -30.42
CA GLY A 263 -10.60 -2.53 -31.52
C GLY A 263 -11.21 -2.76 -32.91
N GLN A 264 -12.09 -3.76 -33.08
CA GLN A 264 -12.86 -3.97 -34.31
C GLN A 264 -13.95 -2.91 -34.47
N LEU A 265 -14.79 -2.71 -33.44
CA LEU A 265 -15.83 -1.69 -33.43
C LEU A 265 -15.26 -0.28 -33.64
N SER A 266 -14.09 0.03 -33.06
CA SER A 266 -13.39 1.30 -33.30
C SER A 266 -13.00 1.51 -34.77
N LYS A 267 -12.56 0.44 -35.46
CA LYS A 267 -12.27 0.49 -36.91
C LYS A 267 -13.55 0.64 -37.74
N GLU A 268 -14.63 -0.03 -37.38
CA GLU A 268 -15.93 0.11 -38.05
C GLU A 268 -16.48 1.53 -37.92
N VAL A 269 -16.48 2.10 -36.71
CA VAL A 269 -16.84 3.51 -36.47
C VAL A 269 -15.93 4.45 -37.27
N GLY A 270 -14.62 4.19 -37.30
CA GLY A 270 -13.66 4.94 -38.10
C GLY A 270 -13.95 4.89 -39.61
N ALA A 271 -14.42 3.75 -40.12
CA ALA A 271 -14.80 3.56 -41.52
C ALA A 271 -16.19 4.12 -41.86
N MET A 272 -17.08 4.28 -40.87
CA MET A 272 -18.42 4.86 -41.04
C MET A 272 -18.41 6.40 -41.04
N ARG A 273 -17.53 7.05 -40.26
CA ARG A 273 -17.38 8.52 -40.26
C ARG A 273 -17.24 9.16 -41.65
N PRO A 274 -16.29 8.76 -42.53
CA PRO A 274 -16.17 9.37 -43.85
C PRO A 274 -17.36 9.09 -44.77
N LYS A 275 -18.10 7.99 -44.55
CA LYS A 275 -19.36 7.73 -45.28
C LYS A 275 -20.48 8.67 -44.84
N LEU A 276 -20.58 8.95 -43.55
CA LEU A 276 -21.53 9.91 -43.01
C LEU A 276 -21.22 11.32 -43.51
N GLU A 277 -19.96 11.76 -43.41
CA GLU A 277 -19.49 13.06 -43.93
C GLU A 277 -19.77 13.22 -45.43
N ALA A 278 -19.56 12.16 -46.24
CA ALA A 278 -19.88 12.17 -47.66
C ALA A 278 -21.39 12.29 -47.94
N LEU A 279 -22.23 11.59 -47.17
CA LEU A 279 -23.70 11.69 -47.29
C LEU A 279 -24.23 13.06 -46.84
N GLU A 280 -23.64 13.65 -45.79
CA GLU A 280 -23.97 15.02 -45.36
C GLU A 280 -23.61 16.05 -46.44
N GLN A 281 -22.43 15.94 -47.06
CA GLN A 281 -22.04 16.79 -48.19
C GLN A 281 -22.98 16.60 -49.39
N GLN A 282 -23.39 15.37 -49.70
CA GLN A 282 -24.32 15.08 -50.79
C GLN A 282 -25.73 15.64 -50.51
N ASN A 283 -26.24 15.52 -49.28
CA ASN A 283 -27.51 16.15 -48.89
C ASN A 283 -27.45 17.68 -49.01
N GLN A 284 -26.37 18.31 -48.56
CA GLN A 284 -26.18 19.76 -48.72
C GLN A 284 -26.08 20.19 -50.20
N GLN A 285 -25.60 19.32 -51.10
CA GLN A 285 -25.64 19.58 -52.54
C GLN A 285 -27.08 19.50 -53.07
N TYR A 286 -27.83 18.45 -52.75
CA TYR A 286 -29.23 18.33 -53.16
C TYR A 286 -30.13 19.44 -52.62
N GLU A 287 -29.92 19.92 -51.39
CA GLU A 287 -30.62 21.10 -50.85
C GLU A 287 -30.35 22.36 -51.68
N LYS A 288 -29.09 22.59 -52.08
CA LYS A 288 -28.70 23.72 -52.94
C LYS A 288 -29.28 23.60 -54.35
N GLU A 289 -29.31 22.39 -54.92
CA GLU A 289 -29.94 22.12 -56.21
C GLU A 289 -31.46 22.32 -56.16
N LEU A 290 -32.13 21.82 -55.12
CA LEU A 290 -33.55 22.01 -54.89
C LEU A 290 -33.91 23.48 -54.72
N ALA A 291 -33.11 24.25 -53.98
CA ALA A 291 -33.28 25.70 -53.84
C ALA A 291 -33.13 26.43 -55.19
N ARG A 292 -32.11 26.08 -55.99
CA ARG A 292 -31.91 26.63 -57.34
C ARG A 292 -33.07 26.28 -58.27
N ALA A 293 -33.55 25.03 -58.26
CA ALA A 293 -34.67 24.58 -59.08
C ALA A 293 -35.99 25.28 -58.69
N LYS A 294 -36.23 25.49 -57.39
CA LYS A 294 -37.37 26.30 -56.90
C LYS A 294 -37.29 27.74 -57.39
N ALA A 295 -36.14 28.41 -57.23
CA ALA A 295 -35.95 29.78 -57.68
C ALA A 295 -36.10 29.93 -59.21
N ALA A 296 -35.56 29.00 -60.00
CA ALA A 296 -35.72 28.98 -61.45
C ALA A 296 -37.18 28.76 -61.87
N LYS A 297 -37.92 27.88 -61.17
CA LYS A 297 -39.36 27.68 -61.40
C LYS A 297 -40.16 28.93 -61.06
N GLU A 298 -39.87 29.60 -59.96
CA GLU A 298 -40.54 30.83 -59.54
C GLU A 298 -40.28 31.98 -60.55
N GLN A 299 -39.04 32.13 -61.03
CA GLN A 299 -38.70 33.08 -62.08
C GLN A 299 -39.43 32.76 -63.40
N ALA A 300 -39.51 31.48 -63.79
CA ALA A 300 -40.24 31.05 -64.98
C ALA A 300 -41.74 31.37 -64.87
N LEU A 301 -42.37 31.08 -63.72
CA LEU A 301 -43.76 31.42 -63.44
C LEU A 301 -44.01 32.93 -63.53
N ARG A 302 -43.20 33.76 -62.88
CA ARG A 302 -43.30 35.23 -62.99
C ARG A 302 -43.19 35.70 -64.44
N SER A 303 -42.27 35.15 -65.23
CA SER A 303 -42.13 35.50 -66.65
C SER A 303 -43.33 35.04 -67.51
N GLN A 304 -44.03 33.99 -67.09
CA GLN A 304 -45.26 33.51 -67.73
C GLN A 304 -46.45 34.39 -67.35
N GLU A 305 -46.59 34.75 -66.07
CA GLU A 305 -47.61 35.68 -65.56
C GLU A 305 -47.48 37.05 -66.24
N GLU A 306 -46.27 37.59 -66.37
CA GLU A 306 -46.00 38.85 -67.06
C GLU A 306 -46.37 38.79 -68.55
N ARG A 307 -46.05 37.68 -69.24
CA ARG A 307 -46.45 37.47 -70.64
C ARG A 307 -47.97 37.42 -70.80
N LEU A 308 -48.67 36.67 -69.94
CA LEU A 308 -50.13 36.57 -69.96
C LEU A 308 -50.80 37.92 -69.65
N LEU A 309 -50.26 38.68 -68.69
CA LEU A 309 -50.75 40.02 -68.35
C LEU A 309 -50.55 41.00 -69.53
N ASN A 310 -49.41 40.93 -70.22
CA ASN A 310 -49.14 41.77 -71.37
C ASN A 310 -49.98 41.37 -72.60
N GLN A 311 -50.25 40.07 -72.81
CA GLN A 311 -51.22 39.60 -73.81
C GLN A 311 -52.61 40.14 -73.51
N PHE A 312 -53.11 39.96 -72.28
CA PHE A 312 -54.42 40.48 -71.86
C PHE A 312 -54.53 42.01 -72.01
N ARG A 313 -53.46 42.77 -71.70
CA ARG A 313 -53.42 44.22 -71.93
C ARG A 313 -53.50 44.57 -73.43
N SER A 314 -52.80 43.83 -74.29
CA SER A 314 -52.84 44.02 -75.74
C SER A 314 -54.22 43.71 -76.31
N GLU A 315 -54.80 42.56 -75.94
CA GLU A 315 -56.15 42.14 -76.34
C GLU A 315 -57.20 43.15 -75.86
N LYS A 316 -57.08 43.66 -74.62
CA LYS A 316 -57.94 44.73 -74.10
C LYS A 316 -57.81 46.03 -74.91
N SER A 317 -56.60 46.44 -75.31
CA SER A 317 -56.40 47.63 -76.15
C SER A 317 -57.08 47.45 -77.51
N GLN A 318 -56.83 46.31 -78.18
CA GLN A 318 -57.43 45.98 -79.48
C GLN A 318 -58.96 45.92 -79.41
N ALA A 319 -59.53 45.36 -78.34
CA ALA A 319 -60.98 45.32 -78.14
C ALA A 319 -61.58 46.72 -77.88
N LEU A 320 -60.84 47.61 -77.20
CA LEU A 320 -61.26 49.01 -77.00
C LEU A 320 -61.15 49.82 -78.30
N GLU A 321 -60.10 49.63 -79.09
CA GLU A 321 -59.91 50.25 -80.41
C GLU A 321 -61.02 49.80 -81.39
N ALA A 322 -61.30 48.50 -81.46
CA ALA A 322 -62.39 47.96 -82.29
C ALA A 322 -63.77 48.48 -81.86
N ARG A 323 -64.02 48.61 -80.54
CA ARG A 323 -65.24 49.23 -80.03
C ARG A 323 -65.30 50.73 -80.34
N GLY A 324 -64.16 51.42 -80.34
CA GLY A 324 -64.05 52.82 -80.77
C GLY A 324 -64.44 52.99 -82.23
N GLN A 325 -63.89 52.15 -83.12
CA GLN A 325 -64.25 52.13 -84.55
C GLN A 325 -65.74 51.86 -84.76
N GLN A 326 -66.34 50.89 -84.05
CA GLN A 326 -67.79 50.65 -84.10
C GLN A 326 -68.61 51.85 -83.64
N LEU A 327 -68.15 52.61 -82.64
CA LEU A 327 -68.82 53.84 -82.20
C LEU A 327 -68.70 54.95 -83.25
N GLU A 328 -67.56 55.11 -83.91
CA GLU A 328 -67.38 56.05 -85.03
C GLU A 328 -68.27 55.68 -86.23
N GLU A 329 -68.35 54.40 -86.59
CA GLU A 329 -69.25 53.89 -87.65
C GLU A 329 -70.73 54.20 -87.32
N LEU A 330 -71.17 53.92 -86.09
CA LEU A 330 -72.52 54.21 -85.62
C LEU A 330 -72.82 55.72 -85.52
N GLN A 331 -71.82 56.54 -85.18
CA GLN A 331 -71.96 58.01 -85.22
C GLN A 331 -72.15 58.49 -86.66
N LEU A 332 -71.32 58.00 -87.60
CA LEU A 332 -71.39 58.36 -89.01
C LEU A 332 -72.69 57.86 -89.68
N GLU A 333 -73.25 56.73 -89.23
CA GLU A 333 -74.58 56.26 -89.62
C GLU A 333 -75.69 57.17 -89.04
N ASN A 334 -75.61 57.55 -87.77
CA ASN A 334 -76.54 58.53 -87.18
C ASN A 334 -76.50 59.89 -87.90
N GLU A 335 -75.32 60.39 -88.29
CA GLU A 335 -75.21 61.62 -89.09
C GLU A 335 -75.88 61.51 -90.46
N LYS A 336 -75.76 60.34 -91.13
CA LYS A 336 -76.46 60.08 -92.41
C LYS A 336 -77.97 60.02 -92.20
N LEU A 337 -78.44 59.35 -91.15
CA LEU A 337 -79.85 59.28 -90.79
C LEU A 337 -80.41 60.67 -90.45
N HIS A 338 -79.66 61.50 -89.73
CA HIS A 338 -80.03 62.89 -89.48
C HIS A 338 -80.15 63.71 -90.77
N LYS A 339 -79.20 63.61 -91.71
CA LYS A 339 -79.29 64.27 -93.02
C LYS A 339 -80.50 63.81 -93.83
N LEU A 340 -80.77 62.50 -93.88
CA LEU A 340 -81.96 61.95 -94.52
C LEU A 340 -83.27 62.44 -93.86
N LEU A 341 -83.27 62.61 -92.54
CA LEU A 341 -84.40 63.15 -91.79
C LEU A 341 -84.62 64.64 -92.10
N GLU A 342 -83.55 65.44 -92.20
CA GLU A 342 -83.60 66.84 -92.65
C GLU A 342 -84.10 66.96 -94.10
N GLU A 343 -83.62 66.11 -95.01
CA GLU A 343 -84.09 66.02 -96.39
C GLU A 343 -85.59 65.69 -96.45
N HIS A 344 -86.03 64.71 -95.67
CA HIS A 344 -87.44 64.32 -95.56
C HIS A 344 -88.30 65.45 -94.98
N GLN A 345 -87.82 66.18 -93.96
CA GLN A 345 -88.51 67.37 -93.44
C GLN A 345 -88.58 68.49 -94.49
N SER A 346 -87.52 68.70 -95.28
CA SER A 346 -87.52 69.62 -96.42
C SER A 346 -88.55 69.21 -97.48
N LEU A 347 -88.64 67.92 -97.80
CA LEU A 347 -89.63 67.38 -98.71
C LEU A 347 -91.06 67.53 -98.17
N GLN A 348 -91.28 67.32 -96.87
CA GLN A 348 -92.57 67.60 -96.22
C GLN A 348 -92.96 69.07 -96.28
N ARG A 349 -92.01 70.01 -96.10
CA ARG A 349 -92.28 71.45 -96.27
C ARG A 349 -92.68 71.78 -97.71
N LYS A 350 -91.96 71.26 -98.70
CA LYS A 350 -92.32 71.41 -100.12
C LYS A 350 -93.68 70.79 -100.45
N LEU A 351 -94.00 69.64 -99.84
CA LEU A 351 -95.28 68.98 -100.04
C LEU A 351 -96.42 69.85 -99.49
N ALA A 352 -96.26 70.41 -98.28
CA ALA A 352 -97.18 71.40 -97.72
C ALA A 352 -97.30 72.67 -98.59
N GLU A 353 -96.19 73.21 -99.10
CA GLU A 353 -96.20 74.33 -100.06
C GLU A 353 -97.01 73.98 -101.32
N THR A 354 -96.85 72.78 -101.88
CA THR A 354 -97.65 72.33 -103.04
C THR A 354 -99.11 71.99 -102.72
N GLU A 355 -99.43 71.64 -101.47
CA GLU A 355 -100.80 71.48 -101.00
C GLU A 355 -101.48 72.85 -100.84
N ASP A 356 -100.78 73.85 -100.32
CA ASP A 356 -101.23 75.25 -100.27
C ASP A 356 -101.39 75.85 -101.68
N GLU A 357 -100.47 75.59 -102.61
CA GLU A 357 -100.62 75.98 -104.03
C GLU A 357 -101.83 75.27 -104.67
N ASN A 358 -102.05 73.99 -104.42
CA ASN A 358 -103.25 73.28 -104.89
C ASN A 358 -104.53 73.89 -104.29
N ALA A 359 -104.53 74.26 -103.01
CA ALA A 359 -105.67 74.93 -102.37
C ALA A 359 -105.92 76.32 -102.98
N ALA A 360 -104.87 77.05 -103.36
CA ALA A 360 -104.99 78.31 -104.09
C ALA A 360 -105.52 78.12 -105.52
N LEU A 361 -105.05 77.11 -106.24
CA LEU A 361 -105.53 76.75 -107.58
C LEU A 361 -106.98 76.24 -107.56
N GLN A 362 -107.38 75.48 -106.54
CA GLN A 362 -108.78 75.09 -106.34
C GLN A 362 -109.69 76.31 -106.09
N LYS A 363 -109.22 77.32 -105.33
CA LYS A 363 -109.94 78.60 -105.19
C LYS A 363 -110.06 79.35 -106.52
N GLN A 364 -109.02 79.35 -107.37
CA GLN A 364 -109.11 79.94 -108.72
C GLN A 364 -110.06 79.16 -109.63
N LEU A 365 -110.03 77.82 -109.61
CA LEU A 365 -110.96 77.00 -110.39
C LEU A 365 -112.42 77.21 -109.94
N ALA A 366 -112.69 77.36 -108.65
CA ALA A 366 -114.01 77.73 -108.15
C ALA A 366 -114.48 79.08 -108.73
N TYR A 367 -113.61 80.11 -108.69
CA TYR A 367 -113.89 81.43 -109.27
C TYR A 367 -114.17 81.39 -110.78
N TYR A 368 -113.39 80.64 -111.56
CA TYR A 368 -113.63 80.50 -113.01
C TYR A 368 -114.88 79.67 -113.33
N THR A 369 -115.19 78.64 -112.53
CA THR A 369 -116.42 77.83 -112.68
C THR A 369 -117.68 78.67 -112.39
N GLU A 370 -117.60 79.60 -111.43
CA GLU A 370 -118.68 80.55 -111.13
C GLU A 370 -118.81 81.65 -112.20
N SER A 371 -117.71 81.99 -112.86
CA SER A 371 -117.68 82.96 -113.98
C SER A 371 -118.27 82.37 -115.28
N LEU A 372 -118.00 81.10 -115.58
CA LEU A 372 -118.51 80.40 -116.77
C LEU A 372 -120.03 80.19 -116.77
N LYS A 373 -120.67 80.09 -115.59
CA LYS A 373 -122.13 79.96 -115.48
C LYS A 373 -122.93 81.24 -115.82
N LYS A 374 -122.28 82.37 -116.10
CA LYS A 374 -122.93 83.69 -116.22
C LYS A 374 -123.08 84.23 -117.65
N GLN A 375 -122.97 83.40 -118.70
CA GLN A 375 -122.88 83.90 -120.09
C GLN A 375 -123.92 83.39 -121.11
N GLU A 376 -124.91 82.56 -120.75
CA GLU A 376 -125.85 81.95 -121.74
C GLU A 376 -127.36 82.26 -121.63
N GLU A 377 -127.87 83.01 -120.63
CA GLU A 377 -129.31 83.39 -120.57
C GLU A 377 -129.57 84.88 -120.29
N SER A 378 -130.72 85.37 -120.80
CA SER A 378 -131.11 86.80 -120.82
C SER A 378 -131.79 87.30 -119.52
N PRO A 379 -132.03 88.61 -119.32
CA PRO A 379 -131.96 89.24 -117.99
C PRO A 379 -133.26 89.27 -117.16
N LYS A 380 -133.12 89.26 -115.82
CA LYS A 380 -133.88 90.13 -114.88
C LYS A 380 -133.43 90.07 -113.40
N ALA A 381 -133.18 91.26 -112.84
CA ALA A 381 -133.48 91.76 -111.48
C ALA A 381 -132.91 91.10 -110.18
N ALA A 382 -132.43 92.00 -109.29
CA ALA A 382 -132.35 91.90 -107.80
C ALA A 382 -131.40 90.82 -107.19
N GLU A 383 -130.80 90.96 -106.00
CA GLU A 383 -130.73 92.02 -104.98
C GLU A 383 -129.48 91.82 -104.07
N ALA A 384 -129.25 92.75 -103.11
CA ALA A 384 -128.55 92.66 -101.80
C ALA A 384 -128.01 91.29 -101.28
N GLU A 385 -127.01 91.12 -100.39
CA GLU A 385 -126.18 91.94 -99.45
C GLU A 385 -124.91 91.06 -99.12
N ASN A 386 -123.71 91.54 -98.73
CA ASN A 386 -123.26 92.07 -97.42
C ASN A 386 -123.37 91.06 -96.21
N PRO A 387 -122.58 91.16 -95.11
CA PRO A 387 -121.14 90.83 -95.01
C PRO A 387 -120.75 90.07 -93.69
N ALA A 388 -119.48 90.19 -93.27
CA ALA A 388 -118.91 90.00 -91.91
C ALA A 388 -118.58 88.55 -91.45
N ALA A 389 -117.31 88.24 -91.15
CA ALA A 389 -116.65 88.29 -89.82
C ALA A 389 -117.01 87.07 -88.92
N VAL A 390 -116.09 86.43 -88.18
CA VAL A 390 -115.44 86.91 -86.93
C VAL A 390 -114.20 86.04 -86.60
N GLN A 391 -113.31 86.53 -85.72
CA GLN A 391 -112.09 85.89 -85.18
C GLN A 391 -112.40 84.85 -84.05
N PRO A 392 -111.54 84.58 -83.02
CA PRO A 392 -110.19 83.96 -82.94
C PRO A 392 -110.30 82.63 -82.11
N PRO A 393 -109.65 82.33 -80.93
CA PRO A 393 -108.29 82.58 -80.35
C PRO A 393 -107.61 81.37 -79.61
N VAL A 394 -106.47 81.63 -78.93
CA VAL A 394 -105.87 81.02 -77.69
C VAL A 394 -104.85 79.84 -77.75
N GLN A 395 -103.84 79.96 -76.86
CA GLN A 395 -102.76 79.03 -76.39
C GLN A 395 -103.29 77.82 -75.56
N PRO A 396 -102.44 76.86 -75.05
CA PRO A 396 -101.69 77.01 -73.77
C PRO A 396 -100.33 76.22 -73.67
N ALA A 397 -99.84 75.91 -72.44
CA ALA A 397 -98.44 75.55 -72.09
C ALA A 397 -98.26 74.30 -71.15
N VAL A 398 -97.08 74.18 -70.47
CA VAL A 398 -96.61 73.18 -69.43
C VAL A 398 -96.23 71.77 -70.00
N SER A 399 -95.33 70.88 -69.49
CA SER A 399 -94.70 70.60 -68.17
C SER A 399 -93.32 69.83 -68.18
N MET A 400 -92.68 69.69 -67.01
CA MET A 400 -91.63 68.70 -66.58
C MET A 400 -92.30 67.43 -65.93
N PRO A 401 -91.67 66.39 -65.27
CA PRO A 401 -90.27 66.19 -64.77
C PRO A 401 -89.66 64.74 -64.81
N ASP A 402 -88.54 64.52 -64.08
CA ASP A 402 -87.95 63.26 -63.50
C ASP A 402 -87.54 62.08 -64.44
N SER A 403 -86.59 61.16 -64.17
CA SER A 403 -85.57 60.84 -63.13
C SER A 403 -84.40 60.09 -63.85
N HIS A 404 -83.17 59.89 -63.36
CA HIS A 404 -82.72 59.21 -62.13
C HIS A 404 -81.19 59.45 -61.92
N GLU A 405 -80.74 59.52 -60.66
CA GLU A 405 -79.34 59.30 -60.28
C GLU A 405 -79.08 57.78 -60.12
N ASP A 406 -77.83 57.32 -60.32
CA ASP A 406 -77.23 56.15 -59.64
C ASP A 406 -75.72 56.01 -60.00
N ASP A 407 -74.87 56.36 -59.03
CA ASP A 407 -73.59 55.77 -58.63
C ASP A 407 -72.56 55.27 -59.66
N PHE A 408 -71.51 56.07 -59.83
CA PHE A 408 -70.19 55.66 -60.30
C PHE A 408 -69.14 56.04 -59.24
N ASP A 409 -68.92 55.20 -58.20
CA ASP A 409 -67.74 55.25 -57.31
C ASP A 409 -67.67 54.12 -56.26
N GLU A 410 -67.69 52.83 -56.65
CA GLU A 410 -67.34 51.74 -55.71
C GLU A 410 -66.70 50.49 -56.35
N LEU A 411 -65.49 50.64 -56.94
CA LEU A 411 -64.68 49.49 -57.38
C LEU A 411 -63.21 49.47 -56.91
N GLU A 412 -62.74 50.46 -56.14
CA GLU A 412 -61.36 50.44 -55.58
C GLU A 412 -61.26 49.84 -54.16
N LEU A 413 -62.36 49.69 -53.42
CA LEU A 413 -62.34 49.24 -52.02
C LEU A 413 -62.25 47.71 -51.80
N PHE A 414 -62.43 46.89 -52.84
CA PHE A 414 -62.47 45.43 -52.71
C PHE A 414 -61.07 44.76 -52.68
N ILE A 415 -60.08 45.34 -53.36
CA ILE A 415 -58.74 44.71 -53.51
C ILE A 415 -57.91 44.83 -52.22
N SER A 416 -58.18 45.83 -51.37
CA SER A 416 -57.49 46.09 -50.10
C SER A 416 -57.80 45.11 -48.95
N ARG A 417 -58.64 44.07 -49.17
CA ARG A 417 -59.11 43.17 -48.09
C ARG A 417 -58.66 41.70 -48.15
N ILE A 418 -57.87 41.30 -49.17
CA ILE A 418 -57.31 39.94 -49.27
C ILE A 418 -55.80 39.99 -49.01
N GLY A 419 -55.40 40.04 -47.74
CA GLY A 419 -53.97 40.14 -47.39
C GLY A 419 -53.68 40.19 -45.90
N ARG A 420 -53.87 39.08 -45.18
CA ARG A 420 -53.15 38.69 -43.94
C ARG A 420 -53.65 37.32 -43.45
N ASN A 421 -52.86 36.29 -43.71
CA ASN A 421 -52.90 35.01 -43.00
C ASN A 421 -51.46 34.69 -42.61
N ASP A 422 -51.06 35.16 -41.43
CA ASP A 422 -49.76 34.78 -40.85
C ASP A 422 -49.83 33.34 -40.31
N PRO A 423 -48.81 32.51 -40.54
CA PRO A 423 -48.81 31.13 -40.06
C PRO A 423 -48.60 31.06 -38.55
N LYS A 424 -49.34 30.16 -37.88
CA LYS A 424 -49.04 29.79 -36.49
C LYS A 424 -47.69 29.08 -36.42
N GLN A 425 -46.89 29.44 -35.43
CA GLN A 425 -45.63 28.76 -35.11
C GLN A 425 -45.89 27.32 -34.62
N VAL A 426 -44.93 26.44 -34.90
CA VAL A 426 -44.77 25.09 -34.34
C VAL A 426 -43.57 25.10 -33.41
#